data_AF-A0A164ZN13-F1
#
_entry.id   AF-A0A164ZN13-F1
#
_cell.length_a   1.000
_cell.length_b   1.000
_cell.length_c   1.000
_cell.angle_alpha   90.00
_cell.angle_beta   90.00
_cell.angle_gamma   90.00
#
_symmetry.space_group_name_H-M   'P 1'
#
loop_
_entity.id
_entity.type
_entity.pdbx_description
1 polymer ?
#
loop_
_entity_poly.entity_id
_entity_poly.type
_entity_poly.pdbx_seq_one_letter_code
_entity_poly.pdbx_strand_id
1 'polypeptide(L)'
;MHICLRRIIFERLSALGLTQLRLPRTAGPKEKHIPILASNDLEARERIILVLNEASQDLGIFAWRDTRSERGGLAVGSAIDFVKEVMCHASNPCPKGKATADIVKDELQEVEEVVQSAETAARIVYQDVSDSPGIVIANPGQLIWHRRGKQAMTLTSWFSLPRKSAVHGPMLVHEVHNRVPGHEDYAAHLGSVFKDVVDPLIFGRPDGGKLPAIDIIALTDGALELVRFLDDHWSRYESFISAIALGGPLHNSNTITNSAFRKFLSRRARAYVISHLPAGTPIDGAFYGCNTYSSGEAEIAECVMGKSYPMMLDFFDEVAMNPEGYANPEVLIFENENEE
;
A
#
# COMPACT_ATOMS: atom_id res chain seq x y z
N MET A 1 -5.76 -19.71 12.83
CA MET A 1 -6.04 -18.28 13.11
C MET A 1 -5.87 -17.41 11.87
N HIS A 2 -4.67 -17.27 11.28
CA HIS A 2 -4.44 -16.38 10.12
C HIS A 2 -5.34 -16.68 8.92
N ILE A 3 -5.58 -17.95 8.60
CA ILE A 3 -6.52 -18.35 7.51
C ILE A 3 -7.93 -17.78 7.73
N CYS A 4 -8.46 -17.86 8.96
CA CYS A 4 -9.79 -17.35 9.27
C CYS A 4 -9.83 -15.82 9.22
N LEU A 5 -8.81 -15.16 9.77
CA LEU A 5 -8.72 -13.69 9.73
C LEU A 5 -8.62 -13.17 8.30
N ARG A 6 -7.80 -13.80 7.43
CA ARG A 6 -7.72 -13.44 6.01
C ARG A 6 -9.05 -13.55 5.30
N ARG A 7 -9.84 -14.60 5.60
CA ARG A 7 -11.17 -14.77 4.99
C ARG A 7 -12.08 -13.60 5.37
N ILE A 8 -12.13 -13.23 6.65
CA ILE A 8 -12.92 -12.08 7.12
C ILE A 8 -12.44 -10.78 6.49
N ILE A 9 -11.13 -10.60 6.36
CA ILE A 9 -10.55 -9.41 5.72
C ILE A 9 -10.94 -9.35 4.25
N PHE A 10 -10.81 -10.44 3.50
CA PHE A 10 -11.23 -10.46 2.10
C PHE A 10 -12.74 -10.26 1.92
N GLU A 11 -13.57 -10.81 2.80
CA GLU A 11 -15.01 -10.54 2.81
C GLU A 11 -15.29 -9.04 3.01
N ARG A 12 -14.60 -8.39 3.96
CA ARG A 12 -14.75 -6.95 4.23
C ARG A 12 -14.22 -6.07 3.09
N LEU A 13 -13.05 -6.40 2.53
CA LEU A 13 -12.49 -5.67 1.39
C LEU A 13 -13.36 -5.86 0.13
N SER A 14 -13.97 -7.04 -0.04
CA SER A 14 -14.96 -7.26 -1.09
C SER A 14 -16.24 -6.46 -0.89
N ALA A 15 -16.71 -6.30 0.34
CA ALA A 15 -17.83 -5.41 0.65
C ALA A 15 -17.52 -3.94 0.36
N LEU A 16 -16.24 -3.54 0.43
CA LEU A 16 -15.74 -2.24 0.00
C LEU A 16 -15.48 -2.16 -1.51
N GLY A 17 -15.71 -3.22 -2.29
CA GLY A 17 -15.59 -3.18 -3.75
C GLY A 17 -14.23 -3.62 -4.32
N LEU A 18 -13.32 -4.14 -3.50
CA LEU A 18 -12.07 -4.75 -3.97
C LEU A 18 -12.29 -6.24 -4.25
N THR A 19 -11.84 -6.71 -5.41
CA THR A 19 -11.87 -8.14 -5.77
C THR A 19 -10.48 -8.71 -5.93
N GLN A 20 -10.39 -10.04 -5.85
CA GLN A 20 -9.13 -10.74 -6.10
C GLN A 20 -8.92 -10.94 -7.60
N LEU A 21 -7.87 -10.32 -8.14
CA LEU A 21 -7.35 -10.64 -9.46
C LEU A 21 -6.23 -11.68 -9.32
N ARG A 22 -6.15 -12.60 -10.28
CA ARG A 22 -5.11 -13.63 -10.32
C ARG A 22 -4.05 -13.23 -11.33
N LEU A 23 -2.79 -13.39 -10.97
CA LEU A 23 -1.65 -13.26 -11.88
C LEU A 23 -0.97 -14.63 -12.07
N PRO A 24 -0.77 -15.09 -13.32
CA PRO A 24 -1.22 -14.46 -14.57
C PRO A 24 -2.76 -14.47 -14.70
N ARG A 25 -3.33 -13.49 -15.41
CA ARG A 25 -4.79 -13.32 -15.57
C ARG A 25 -5.50 -14.52 -16.19
N THR A 26 -4.77 -15.33 -16.95
CA THR A 26 -5.28 -16.56 -17.60
C THR A 26 -5.45 -17.72 -16.63
N ALA A 27 -4.85 -17.68 -15.44
CA ALA A 27 -4.87 -18.79 -14.50
C ALA A 27 -6.27 -19.04 -13.93
N GLY A 28 -6.67 -20.30 -13.91
CA GLY A 28 -7.86 -20.77 -13.21
C GLY A 28 -7.72 -20.71 -11.68
N PRO A 29 -8.83 -20.78 -10.92
CA PRO A 29 -8.83 -20.67 -9.45
C PRO A 29 -8.04 -21.77 -8.72
N LYS A 30 -7.76 -22.89 -9.39
CA LYS A 30 -6.98 -24.02 -8.83
C LYS A 30 -5.60 -24.16 -9.47
N GLU A 31 -5.30 -23.33 -10.46
CA GLU A 31 -4.01 -23.30 -11.15
C GLU A 31 -3.04 -22.38 -10.42
N LYS A 32 -1.75 -22.49 -10.73
CA LYS A 32 -0.72 -21.66 -10.10
C LYS A 32 -0.97 -20.19 -10.43
N HIS A 33 -1.22 -19.39 -9.40
CA HIS A 33 -1.39 -17.95 -9.51
C HIS A 33 -1.00 -17.24 -8.22
N ILE A 34 -0.76 -15.94 -8.31
CA ILE A 34 -0.66 -15.03 -7.16
C ILE A 34 -1.85 -14.09 -7.16
N PRO A 35 -2.62 -13.98 -6.05
CA PRO A 35 -3.70 -13.03 -5.95
C PRO A 35 -3.16 -11.62 -5.69
N ILE A 36 -3.83 -10.62 -6.25
CA ILE A 36 -3.76 -9.20 -5.85
C ILE A 36 -5.18 -8.72 -5.57
N LEU A 37 -5.33 -7.60 -4.87
CA LEU A 37 -6.64 -6.95 -4.70
C LEU A 37 -6.74 -5.74 -5.63
N ALA A 38 -7.89 -5.53 -6.24
CA ALA A 38 -8.12 -4.40 -7.13
C ALA A 38 -9.57 -3.92 -7.08
N SER A 39 -9.80 -2.62 -7.27
CA SER A 39 -11.13 -2.11 -7.60
C SER A 39 -11.62 -2.68 -8.93
N ASN A 40 -12.93 -2.85 -9.10
CA ASN A 40 -13.50 -3.43 -10.33
C ASN A 40 -13.53 -2.48 -11.53
N ASP A 41 -13.37 -1.19 -11.28
CA ASP A 41 -13.61 -0.09 -12.22
C ASP A 41 -12.35 0.74 -12.49
N LEU A 42 -11.15 0.14 -12.35
CA LEU A 42 -9.86 0.82 -12.55
C LEU A 42 -9.74 1.56 -13.90
N GLU A 43 -10.39 1.05 -14.95
CA GLU A 43 -10.39 1.68 -16.28
C GLU A 43 -11.19 2.99 -16.32
N ALA A 44 -12.15 3.17 -15.43
CA ALA A 44 -12.95 4.40 -15.33
C ALA A 44 -12.32 5.46 -14.42
N ARG A 45 -11.33 5.08 -13.59
CA ARG A 45 -10.72 5.99 -12.61
C ARG A 45 -9.69 6.90 -13.26
N GLU A 46 -9.73 8.18 -12.88
CA GLU A 46 -8.72 9.18 -13.27
C GLU A 46 -7.44 9.10 -12.43
N ARG A 47 -7.52 8.49 -11.25
CA ARG A 47 -6.41 8.34 -10.31
C ARG A 47 -6.43 6.94 -9.72
N ILE A 48 -5.25 6.35 -9.55
CA ILE A 48 -5.09 5.00 -9.03
C ILE A 48 -3.99 5.01 -7.98
N ILE A 49 -4.26 4.40 -6.82
CA ILE A 49 -3.26 4.13 -5.78
C ILE A 49 -2.82 2.67 -5.89
N LEU A 50 -1.56 2.47 -6.24
CA LEU A 50 -0.89 1.17 -6.23
C LEU A 50 -0.16 0.99 -4.89
N VAL A 51 -0.58 0.00 -4.12
CA VAL A 51 0.09 -0.41 -2.87
C VAL A 51 0.93 -1.65 -3.12
N LEU A 52 2.23 -1.54 -2.91
CA LEU A 52 3.21 -2.63 -2.93
C LEU A 52 3.59 -2.97 -1.50
N ASN A 53 3.04 -4.07 -1.00
CA ASN A 53 3.17 -4.46 0.40
C ASN A 53 4.58 -4.99 0.76
N GLU A 54 4.81 -5.18 2.06
CA GLU A 54 5.96 -5.93 2.56
C GLU A 54 5.86 -7.42 2.24
N ALA A 55 7.00 -8.06 1.99
CA ALA A 55 7.05 -9.46 1.62
C ALA A 55 6.73 -10.47 2.74
N SER A 56 6.87 -10.06 4.00
CA SER A 56 6.61 -10.92 5.16
C SER A 56 5.11 -11.03 5.50
N GLN A 57 4.30 -10.07 5.04
CA GLN A 57 2.88 -9.93 5.35
C GLN A 57 2.02 -10.64 4.30
N ASP A 58 0.82 -11.10 4.64
CA ASP A 58 -0.10 -11.66 3.64
C ASP A 58 -0.85 -10.56 2.87
N LEU A 59 -1.43 -10.87 1.70
CA LEU A 59 -2.20 -9.89 0.91
C LEU A 59 -3.34 -9.29 1.74
N GLY A 60 -3.43 -7.96 1.72
CA GLY A 60 -4.40 -7.19 2.50
C GLY A 60 -4.06 -7.05 3.98
N ILE A 61 -2.92 -7.57 4.45
CA ILE A 61 -2.39 -7.38 5.81
C ILE A 61 -1.24 -6.39 5.75
N PHE A 62 -1.25 -5.35 6.58
CA PHE A 62 -0.10 -4.47 6.74
C PHE A 62 0.78 -4.91 7.91
N ALA A 63 0.16 -5.32 9.03
CA ALA A 63 0.88 -5.82 10.19
C ALA A 63 0.03 -6.84 10.94
N TRP A 64 0.44 -8.11 10.95
CA TRP A 64 -0.21 -9.12 11.79
C TRP A 64 -0.23 -8.74 13.27
N ARG A 65 0.78 -8.00 13.75
CA ARG A 65 0.87 -7.51 15.12
C ARG A 65 -0.28 -6.56 15.46
N ASP A 66 -0.58 -5.63 14.56
CA ASP A 66 -1.64 -4.64 14.77
C ASP A 66 -3.03 -5.26 14.66
N THR A 67 -3.19 -6.37 13.92
CA THR A 67 -4.50 -7.07 13.85
C THR A 67 -5.00 -7.55 15.22
N ARG A 68 -4.12 -7.63 16.22
CA ARG A 68 -4.41 -8.09 17.58
C ARG A 68 -4.34 -6.97 18.62
N SER A 69 -4.09 -5.73 18.22
CA SER A 69 -4.01 -4.58 19.12
C SER A 69 -5.39 -4.19 19.63
N GLU A 70 -5.49 -3.87 20.93
CA GLU A 70 -6.71 -3.37 21.57
C GLU A 70 -7.15 -2.01 20.99
N ARG A 71 -6.24 -1.27 20.35
CA ARG A 71 -6.48 0.09 19.83
C ARG A 71 -7.02 0.14 18.39
N GLY A 72 -7.34 -1.00 17.76
CA GLY A 72 -7.86 -0.99 16.39
C GLY A 72 -8.07 -2.35 15.71
N GLY A 73 -7.50 -3.43 16.27
CA GLY A 73 -7.75 -4.80 15.85
C GLY A 73 -7.58 -5.05 14.36
N LEU A 74 -8.45 -5.90 13.82
CA LEU A 74 -8.36 -6.38 12.43
C LEU A 74 -8.33 -5.25 11.39
N ALA A 75 -8.99 -4.12 11.67
CA ALA A 75 -9.17 -3.06 10.70
C ALA A 75 -7.89 -2.24 10.49
N VAL A 76 -7.18 -1.90 11.58
CA VAL A 76 -5.91 -1.16 11.55
C VAL A 76 -4.75 -2.00 11.01
N GLY A 77 -4.66 -3.27 11.40
CA GLY A 77 -3.58 -4.16 10.93
C GLY A 77 -3.75 -4.66 9.49
N SER A 78 -4.82 -4.28 8.81
CA SER A 78 -5.14 -4.69 7.44
C SER A 78 -5.47 -3.49 6.56
N ALA A 79 -5.70 -3.74 5.28
CA ALA A 79 -6.06 -2.71 4.32
C ALA A 79 -7.49 -2.15 4.52
N ILE A 80 -8.26 -2.62 5.51
CA ILE A 80 -9.68 -2.26 5.66
C ILE A 80 -9.86 -0.76 5.90
N ASP A 81 -9.22 -0.21 6.93
CA ASP A 81 -9.41 1.21 7.26
C ASP A 81 -8.74 2.11 6.22
N PHE A 82 -7.59 1.69 5.68
CA PHE A 82 -6.98 2.36 4.53
C PHE A 82 -7.93 2.47 3.33
N VAL A 83 -8.61 1.38 2.94
CA VAL A 83 -9.54 1.40 1.80
C VAL A 83 -10.75 2.27 2.09
N LYS A 84 -11.30 2.20 3.30
CA LYS A 84 -12.39 3.11 3.71
C LYS A 84 -11.94 4.56 3.63
N GLU A 85 -10.74 4.86 4.11
CA GLU A 85 -10.20 6.21 4.09
C GLU A 85 -10.08 6.71 2.67
N VAL A 86 -9.48 5.94 1.74
CA VAL A 86 -9.39 6.32 0.31
C VAL A 86 -10.76 6.57 -0.31
N MET A 87 -11.78 5.79 0.07
CA MET A 87 -13.14 5.97 -0.41
C MET A 87 -13.83 7.21 0.17
N CYS A 88 -13.58 7.52 1.45
CA CYS A 88 -14.12 8.70 2.15
C CYS A 88 -13.38 10.00 1.79
N HIS A 89 -12.06 9.96 1.63
CA HIS A 89 -11.19 11.10 1.32
C HIS A 89 -11.64 11.82 0.03
N ALA A 90 -12.21 11.07 -0.91
CA ALA A 90 -12.78 11.59 -2.15
C ALA A 90 -14.03 12.47 -1.94
N SER A 91 -14.75 12.28 -0.84
CA SER A 91 -15.95 13.05 -0.52
C SER A 91 -15.67 14.33 0.29
N ASN A 92 -14.50 14.42 0.97
CA ASN A 92 -14.08 15.60 1.74
C ASN A 92 -12.54 15.70 1.78
N PRO A 93 -11.89 16.34 0.79
CA PRO A 93 -10.46 16.61 0.84
C PRO A 93 -10.15 17.50 2.05
N CYS A 94 -9.18 17.11 2.88
CA CYS A 94 -8.83 17.83 4.11
C CYS A 94 -8.53 19.31 3.82
N PRO A 95 -9.25 20.29 4.43
CA PRO A 95 -8.89 21.69 4.35
C PRO A 95 -7.58 21.91 5.10
N LYS A 96 -6.61 22.55 4.42
CA LYS A 96 -5.26 22.85 4.91
C LYS A 96 -5.17 23.06 6.43
N GLY A 97 -4.31 22.27 7.08
CA GLY A 97 -3.61 22.68 8.30
C GLY A 97 -4.41 22.66 9.60
N LYS A 98 -4.98 21.51 9.99
CA LYS A 98 -5.21 21.18 11.41
C LYS A 98 -4.87 19.72 11.68
N ALA A 99 -4.10 19.48 12.74
CA ALA A 99 -3.74 18.14 13.17
C ALA A 99 -5.00 17.33 13.54
N THR A 100 -5.01 16.05 13.17
CA THR A 100 -6.10 15.07 13.34
C THR A 100 -6.52 14.85 14.80
N ALA A 101 -5.81 15.44 15.77
CA ALA A 101 -6.06 15.28 17.20
C ALA A 101 -7.20 16.16 17.76
N ASP A 102 -7.62 17.22 17.04
CA ASP A 102 -8.61 18.17 17.57
C ASP A 102 -10.07 17.85 17.20
N ILE A 103 -10.30 16.92 16.26
CA ILE A 103 -11.67 16.53 15.83
C ILE A 103 -12.36 15.67 16.91
N VAL A 104 -11.59 14.93 17.73
CA VAL A 104 -12.12 13.91 18.64
C VAL A 104 -12.77 14.49 19.92
N LYS A 105 -12.75 15.81 20.12
CA LYS A 105 -13.24 16.41 21.38
C LYS A 105 -14.63 17.06 21.30
N ASP A 106 -15.10 17.48 20.13
CA ASP A 106 -16.36 18.24 20.03
C ASP A 106 -17.60 17.39 19.70
N GLU A 107 -17.45 16.11 19.33
CA GLU A 107 -18.59 15.26 18.92
C GLU A 107 -19.07 14.25 19.99
N LEU A 108 -18.68 14.41 21.25
CA LEU A 108 -19.05 13.50 22.34
C LEU A 108 -20.32 13.89 23.13
N GLN A 109 -21.12 14.84 22.63
CA GLN A 109 -22.43 15.15 23.19
C GLN A 109 -23.49 15.30 22.09
N GLU A 110 -23.86 14.19 21.45
CA GLU A 110 -25.21 13.95 20.87
C GLU A 110 -25.24 12.58 20.16
N VAL A 111 -25.13 11.48 20.93
CA VAL A 111 -25.26 10.14 20.35
C VAL A 111 -26.13 9.27 21.26
N GLU A 112 -27.45 9.33 21.08
CA GLU A 112 -28.31 8.21 21.46
C GLU A 112 -29.57 8.02 20.60
N GLU A 113 -29.86 8.87 19.59
CA GLU A 113 -31.04 8.69 18.71
C GLU A 113 -30.74 8.39 17.22
N VAL A 114 -29.48 8.37 16.77
CA VAL A 114 -29.14 8.29 15.31
C VAL A 114 -28.93 6.85 14.79
N VAL A 115 -28.95 5.84 15.65
CA VAL A 115 -28.51 4.47 15.31
C VAL A 115 -29.36 3.78 14.23
N GLN A 116 -30.58 4.23 13.95
CA GLN A 116 -31.43 3.67 12.87
C GLN A 116 -31.30 4.39 11.51
N SER A 117 -30.58 5.51 11.45
CA SER A 117 -30.35 6.32 10.23
C SER A 117 -29.05 5.95 9.49
N ALA A 118 -28.07 5.39 10.20
CA ALA A 118 -26.70 5.18 9.70
C ALA A 118 -26.60 4.17 8.54
N GLU A 119 -27.40 3.09 8.53
CA GLU A 119 -27.40 2.12 7.41
C GLU A 119 -28.03 2.69 6.14
N THR A 120 -28.92 3.68 6.26
CA THR A 120 -29.55 4.36 5.11
C THR A 120 -28.67 5.51 4.61
N ALA A 121 -28.03 6.26 5.52
CA ALA A 121 -27.02 7.27 5.17
C ALA A 121 -25.78 6.65 4.51
N ALA A 122 -25.35 5.47 4.96
CA ALA A 122 -24.29 4.68 4.32
C ALA A 122 -24.67 4.17 2.91
N ARG A 123 -25.91 4.30 2.45
CA ARG A 123 -26.27 4.03 1.03
C ARG A 123 -26.32 5.30 0.19
N ILE A 124 -26.56 6.45 0.82
CA ILE A 124 -26.66 7.77 0.17
C ILE A 124 -25.26 8.38 -0.08
N VAL A 125 -24.28 8.16 0.81
CA VAL A 125 -22.88 8.60 0.61
C VAL A 125 -22.16 7.77 -0.47
N TYR A 126 -22.61 6.55 -0.75
CA TYR A 126 -22.00 5.62 -1.71
C TYR A 126 -22.39 5.86 -3.18
N GLN A 127 -23.10 6.95 -3.51
CA GLN A 127 -23.59 7.19 -4.87
C GLN A 127 -22.74 8.13 -5.72
N ASP A 128 -21.73 8.81 -5.17
CA ASP A 128 -20.81 9.66 -5.95
C ASP A 128 -19.35 9.20 -5.84
N VAL A 129 -19.12 7.90 -6.04
CA VAL A 129 -17.79 7.24 -6.01
C VAL A 129 -16.97 7.52 -7.28
N SER A 130 -17.39 8.48 -8.10
CA SER A 130 -16.73 8.82 -9.38
C SER A 130 -15.32 9.39 -9.16
N ASP A 131 -15.13 10.17 -8.10
CA ASP A 131 -13.90 10.95 -7.89
C ASP A 131 -12.89 10.26 -6.97
N SER A 132 -13.23 9.11 -6.36
CA SER A 132 -12.26 8.39 -5.52
C SER A 132 -11.17 7.70 -6.35
N PRO A 133 -9.94 7.57 -5.81
CA PRO A 133 -8.91 6.79 -6.48
C PRO A 133 -9.31 5.31 -6.60
N GLY A 134 -9.00 4.70 -7.75
CA GLY A 134 -8.96 3.25 -7.86
C GLY A 134 -7.84 2.67 -7.00
N ILE A 135 -8.01 1.45 -6.47
CA ILE A 135 -7.01 0.84 -5.59
C ILE A 135 -6.50 -0.44 -6.21
N VAL A 136 -5.19 -0.63 -6.20
CA VAL A 136 -4.53 -1.92 -6.46
C VAL A 136 -3.63 -2.23 -5.28
N ILE A 137 -3.79 -3.39 -4.65
CA ILE A 137 -2.91 -3.87 -3.58
C ILE A 137 -2.25 -5.16 -4.07
N ALA A 138 -0.96 -5.07 -4.35
CA ALA A 138 -0.12 -6.22 -4.67
C ALA A 138 0.77 -6.56 -3.49
N ASN A 139 1.05 -7.86 -3.35
CA ASN A 139 1.92 -8.34 -2.30
C ASN A 139 3.08 -9.15 -2.90
N PRO A 140 4.30 -8.59 -2.90
CA PRO A 140 5.46 -9.29 -3.44
C PRO A 140 5.83 -10.53 -2.62
N GLY A 141 5.35 -10.67 -1.38
CA GLY A 141 5.65 -11.77 -0.47
C GLY A 141 5.06 -13.14 -0.82
N GLN A 142 3.94 -13.20 -1.53
CA GLN A 142 3.18 -14.44 -1.72
C GLN A 142 3.73 -15.34 -2.84
N LEU A 143 5.03 -15.60 -2.84
CA LEU A 143 5.74 -16.29 -3.93
C LEU A 143 5.73 -17.83 -3.81
N ILE A 144 5.14 -18.38 -2.73
CA ILE A 144 5.14 -19.82 -2.47
C ILE A 144 3.77 -20.42 -2.79
N TRP A 145 3.70 -21.22 -3.85
CA TRP A 145 2.48 -21.93 -4.22
C TRP A 145 2.25 -23.17 -3.35
N HIS A 146 1.22 -23.14 -2.50
CA HIS A 146 0.81 -24.29 -1.70
C HIS A 146 -0.10 -25.23 -2.51
N ARG A 147 0.50 -26.28 -3.05
CA ARG A 147 -0.15 -27.26 -3.96
C ARG A 147 -1.42 -27.89 -3.41
N ARG A 148 -1.47 -28.21 -2.11
CA ARG A 148 -2.62 -28.84 -1.47
C ARG A 148 -3.73 -27.82 -1.20
N GLY A 149 -3.37 -26.63 -0.73
CA GLY A 149 -4.32 -25.55 -0.46
C GLY A 149 -4.69 -24.69 -1.66
N LYS A 150 -4.11 -24.95 -2.83
CA LYS A 150 -4.35 -24.25 -4.12
C LYS A 150 -4.30 -22.73 -3.96
N GLN A 151 -3.28 -22.24 -3.26
CA GLN A 151 -3.14 -20.82 -2.97
C GLN A 151 -1.68 -20.41 -2.90
N ALA A 152 -1.42 -19.15 -3.21
CA ALA A 152 -0.15 -18.48 -2.94
C ALA A 152 -0.02 -18.16 -1.44
N MET A 153 1.21 -18.23 -0.92
CA MET A 153 1.53 -18.02 0.49
C MET A 153 2.84 -17.25 0.62
N THR A 154 2.95 -16.43 1.66
CA THR A 154 4.25 -15.96 2.13
C THR A 154 5.04 -17.07 2.80
N LEU A 155 6.34 -16.84 2.99
CA LEU A 155 7.18 -17.71 3.79
C LEU A 155 6.70 -17.80 5.25
N THR A 156 6.24 -16.68 5.82
CA THR A 156 5.63 -16.61 7.16
C THR A 156 4.43 -17.55 7.28
N SER A 157 3.50 -17.45 6.32
CA SER A 157 2.31 -18.30 6.28
C SER A 157 2.66 -19.77 6.02
N TRP A 158 3.68 -20.03 5.21
CA TRP A 158 4.17 -21.37 4.92
C TRP A 158 4.70 -22.06 6.18
N PHE A 159 5.52 -21.38 6.97
CA PHE A 159 6.02 -21.90 8.25
C PHE A 159 4.94 -22.04 9.33
N SER A 160 3.82 -21.34 9.16
CA SER A 160 2.66 -21.44 10.05
C SER A 160 1.71 -22.60 9.69
N LEU A 161 2.00 -23.39 8.65
CA LEU A 161 1.17 -24.55 8.30
C LEU A 161 1.18 -25.60 9.43
N PRO A 162 0.04 -26.28 9.68
CA PRO A 162 -0.04 -27.31 10.70
C PRO A 162 1.00 -28.42 10.48
N ARG A 163 1.71 -28.77 11.56
CA ARG A 163 2.71 -29.84 11.61
C ARG A 163 2.21 -30.99 12.46
N LYS A 164 2.74 -32.19 12.23
CA LYS A 164 2.38 -33.39 13.00
C LYS A 164 2.68 -33.24 14.49
N SER A 165 3.74 -32.50 14.84
CA SER A 165 4.11 -32.16 16.22
C SER A 165 5.03 -30.93 16.23
N ALA A 166 5.23 -30.32 17.41
CA ALA A 166 6.05 -29.12 17.60
C ALA A 166 7.53 -29.28 17.18
N VAL A 167 8.07 -30.51 17.27
CA VAL A 167 9.48 -30.80 16.91
C VAL A 167 9.67 -31.19 15.45
N HIS A 168 8.58 -31.32 14.66
CA HIS A 168 8.71 -31.55 13.24
C HIS A 168 9.16 -30.27 12.53
N GLY A 169 10.11 -30.39 11.61
CA GLY A 169 10.54 -29.28 10.76
C GLY A 169 9.40 -28.74 9.89
N PRO A 170 9.57 -27.53 9.32
CA PRO A 170 8.63 -27.00 8.34
C PRO A 170 8.56 -27.88 7.09
N MET A 171 7.46 -27.78 6.35
CA MET A 171 7.37 -28.40 5.03
C MET A 171 8.44 -27.79 4.12
N LEU A 172 9.18 -28.63 3.38
CA LEU A 172 10.20 -28.14 2.45
C LEU A 172 9.55 -27.46 1.25
N VAL A 173 10.11 -26.33 0.84
CA VAL A 173 9.70 -25.60 -0.36
C VAL A 173 10.44 -26.19 -1.55
N HIS A 174 9.71 -26.82 -2.46
CA HIS A 174 10.27 -27.35 -3.69
C HIS A 174 10.43 -26.24 -4.73
N GLU A 175 11.65 -26.02 -5.22
CA GLU A 175 12.01 -24.89 -6.09
C GLU A 175 11.14 -24.77 -7.34
N VAL A 176 10.77 -25.88 -7.99
CA VAL A 176 9.89 -25.85 -9.18
C VAL A 176 8.39 -25.93 -8.84
N HIS A 177 7.99 -26.86 -7.97
CA HIS A 177 6.57 -27.16 -7.77
C HIS A 177 5.85 -26.17 -6.84
N ASN A 178 6.59 -25.42 -6.02
CA ASN A 178 6.07 -24.38 -5.15
C ASN A 178 6.32 -22.95 -5.67
N ARG A 179 6.65 -22.79 -6.95
CA ARG A 179 6.72 -21.49 -7.63
C ARG A 179 5.62 -21.30 -8.66
N VAL A 180 5.19 -20.06 -8.84
CA VAL A 180 4.31 -19.63 -9.92
C VAL A 180 5.19 -19.05 -11.03
N PRO A 181 5.10 -19.54 -12.28
CA PRO A 181 5.88 -19.00 -13.39
C PRO A 181 5.70 -17.49 -13.57
N GLY A 182 6.79 -16.74 -13.73
CA GLY A 182 6.78 -15.28 -13.85
C GLY A 182 6.63 -14.52 -12.52
N HIS A 183 6.65 -15.25 -11.40
CA HIS A 183 6.57 -14.71 -10.06
C HIS A 183 7.45 -15.52 -9.09
N GLU A 184 8.65 -15.89 -9.54
CA GLU A 184 9.58 -16.72 -8.79
C GLU A 184 10.24 -15.98 -7.62
N ASP A 185 10.43 -14.68 -7.78
CA ASP A 185 11.03 -13.73 -6.84
C ASP A 185 10.27 -12.39 -6.85
N TYR A 186 10.70 -11.45 -6.00
CA TYR A 186 10.06 -10.14 -5.84
C TYR A 186 10.10 -9.31 -7.13
N ALA A 187 11.25 -9.29 -7.81
CA ALA A 187 11.44 -8.51 -9.03
C ALA A 187 10.56 -9.04 -10.16
N ALA A 188 10.50 -10.36 -10.36
CA ALA A 188 9.62 -11.00 -11.33
C ALA A 188 8.14 -10.72 -11.02
N HIS A 189 7.73 -10.81 -9.75
CA HIS A 189 6.36 -10.50 -9.38
C HIS A 189 6.00 -9.02 -9.62
N LEU A 190 6.87 -8.09 -9.23
CA LEU A 190 6.69 -6.66 -9.47
C LEU A 190 6.60 -6.35 -10.96
N GLY A 191 7.52 -6.90 -11.76
CA GLY A 191 7.48 -6.76 -13.22
C GLY A 191 6.17 -7.27 -13.82
N SER A 192 5.66 -8.40 -13.32
CA SER A 192 4.35 -8.92 -13.74
C SER A 192 3.18 -8.05 -13.27
N VAL A 193 3.23 -7.42 -12.09
CA VAL A 193 2.21 -6.44 -11.66
C VAL A 193 2.20 -5.24 -12.60
N PHE A 194 3.36 -4.67 -12.93
CA PHE A 194 3.44 -3.57 -13.88
C PHE A 194 2.94 -3.98 -15.27
N LYS A 195 3.37 -5.14 -15.77
CA LYS A 195 3.00 -5.64 -17.10
C LYS A 195 1.52 -6.04 -17.23
N ASP A 196 0.95 -6.73 -16.25
CA ASP A 196 -0.38 -7.34 -16.38
C ASP A 196 -1.49 -6.51 -15.71
N VAL A 197 -1.12 -5.45 -14.98
CA VAL A 197 -2.06 -4.56 -14.29
C VAL A 197 -1.85 -3.10 -14.69
N VAL A 198 -0.64 -2.56 -14.53
CA VAL A 198 -0.37 -1.13 -14.80
C VAL A 198 -0.39 -0.82 -16.29
N ASP A 199 0.36 -1.57 -17.09
CA ASP A 199 0.50 -1.39 -18.54
C ASP A 199 -0.86 -1.38 -19.28
N PRO A 200 -1.81 -2.29 -19.02
CA PRO A 200 -3.15 -2.21 -19.60
C PRO A 200 -3.90 -0.90 -19.27
N LEU A 201 -3.69 -0.34 -18.09
CA LEU A 201 -4.36 0.89 -17.66
C LEU A 201 -3.82 2.14 -18.36
N ILE A 202 -2.52 2.14 -18.70
CA ILE A 202 -1.82 3.29 -19.32
C ILE A 202 -1.64 3.16 -20.83
N PHE A 203 -1.52 1.95 -21.37
CA PHE A 203 -1.25 1.70 -22.80
C PHE A 203 -2.36 0.90 -23.50
N GLY A 204 -3.28 0.30 -22.74
CA GLY A 204 -4.32 -0.59 -23.27
C GLY A 204 -5.66 0.09 -23.59
N ARG A 205 -5.83 1.39 -23.30
CA ARG A 205 -7.10 2.09 -23.50
C ARG A 205 -7.31 2.43 -24.99
N PRO A 206 -8.34 1.87 -25.66
CA PRO A 206 -8.55 2.05 -27.10
C PRO A 206 -9.02 3.48 -27.50
N ASP A 207 -9.55 4.26 -26.56
CA ASP A 207 -10.42 5.40 -26.90
C ASP A 207 -9.78 6.78 -26.65
N GLY A 208 -8.46 6.85 -26.39
CA GLY A 208 -7.79 8.14 -26.12
C GLY A 208 -8.33 8.89 -24.89
N GLY A 209 -9.05 8.19 -24.01
CA GLY A 209 -9.56 8.72 -22.75
C GLY A 209 -8.42 9.18 -21.84
N LYS A 210 -8.74 10.05 -20.88
CA LYS A 210 -7.77 10.59 -19.92
C LYS A 210 -7.03 9.43 -19.24
N LEU A 211 -5.70 9.48 -19.32
CA LEU A 211 -4.82 8.48 -18.71
C LEU A 211 -4.83 8.67 -17.19
N PRO A 212 -4.86 7.58 -16.41
CA PRO A 212 -4.91 7.71 -14.96
C PRO A 212 -3.58 8.21 -14.42
N ALA A 213 -3.63 9.10 -13.43
CA ALA A 213 -2.48 9.38 -12.56
C ALA A 213 -2.28 8.22 -11.58
N ILE A 214 -1.04 7.77 -11.41
CA ILE A 214 -0.71 6.63 -10.54
C ILE A 214 0.11 7.12 -9.36
N ASP A 215 -0.47 7.05 -8.16
CA ASP A 215 0.26 7.19 -6.91
C ASP A 215 0.69 5.81 -6.42
N ILE A 216 1.88 5.73 -5.85
CA ILE A 216 2.43 4.44 -5.39
C ILE A 216 2.77 4.52 -3.90
N ILE A 217 2.22 3.61 -3.11
CA ILE A 217 2.69 3.33 -1.75
C ILE A 217 3.53 2.06 -1.82
N ALA A 218 4.78 2.10 -1.38
CA ALA A 218 5.63 0.92 -1.32
C ALA A 218 6.25 0.76 0.06
N LEU A 219 6.23 -0.47 0.57
CA LEU A 219 6.63 -0.78 1.95
C LEU A 219 7.88 -1.66 1.96
N THR A 220 8.86 -1.31 2.79
CA THR A 220 10.06 -2.13 3.11
C THR A 220 10.72 -2.78 1.87
N ASP A 221 10.66 -4.10 1.72
CA ASP A 221 11.20 -4.82 0.55
C ASP A 221 10.50 -4.41 -0.76
N GLY A 222 9.20 -4.16 -0.70
CA GLY A 222 8.42 -3.64 -1.83
C GLY A 222 8.91 -2.26 -2.27
N ALA A 223 9.33 -1.40 -1.34
CA ALA A 223 9.96 -0.11 -1.66
C ALA A 223 11.32 -0.30 -2.33
N LEU A 224 12.17 -1.19 -1.80
CA LEU A 224 13.48 -1.47 -2.39
C LEU A 224 13.36 -1.94 -3.85
N GLU A 225 12.48 -2.91 -4.09
CA GLU A 225 12.28 -3.47 -5.42
C GLU A 225 11.58 -2.49 -6.37
N LEU A 226 10.66 -1.65 -5.88
CA LEU A 226 10.09 -0.56 -6.68
C LEU A 226 11.16 0.42 -7.15
N VAL A 227 12.03 0.89 -6.24
CA VAL A 227 13.08 1.86 -6.61
C VAL A 227 14.02 1.26 -7.65
N ARG A 228 14.45 0.01 -7.48
CA ARG A 228 15.27 -0.69 -8.48
C ARG A 228 14.57 -0.81 -9.83
N PHE A 229 13.32 -1.26 -9.81
CA PHE A 229 12.53 -1.43 -11.02
C PHE A 229 12.33 -0.11 -11.78
N LEU A 230 11.97 0.97 -11.07
CA LEU A 230 11.78 2.27 -11.71
C LEU A 230 13.08 2.92 -12.15
N ASP A 231 14.22 2.66 -11.49
CA ASP A 231 15.53 3.15 -11.97
C ASP A 231 15.81 2.68 -13.40
N ASP A 232 15.55 1.40 -13.67
CA ASP A 232 15.76 0.75 -14.97
C ASP A 232 14.69 1.11 -16.01
N HIS A 233 13.46 1.43 -15.59
CA HIS A 233 12.30 1.56 -16.48
C HIS A 233 11.63 2.93 -16.46
N TRP A 234 12.26 3.94 -15.84
CA TRP A 234 11.63 5.24 -15.57
C TRP A 234 10.99 5.90 -16.79
N SER A 235 11.68 5.90 -17.94
CA SER A 235 11.21 6.55 -19.17
C SER A 235 9.88 5.99 -19.70
N ARG A 236 9.53 4.76 -19.32
CA ARG A 236 8.23 4.15 -19.68
C ARG A 236 7.09 4.70 -18.82
N TYR A 237 7.34 5.04 -17.56
CA TYR A 237 6.30 5.34 -16.56
C TYR A 237 6.29 6.80 -16.08
N GLU A 238 7.30 7.59 -16.40
CA GLU A 238 7.52 8.94 -15.86
C GLU A 238 6.36 9.92 -16.09
N SER A 239 5.58 9.73 -17.15
CA SER A 239 4.43 10.59 -17.48
C SER A 239 3.16 10.24 -16.70
N PHE A 240 3.13 9.10 -16.00
CA PHE A 240 1.92 8.55 -15.37
C PHE A 240 2.03 8.48 -13.85
N ILE A 241 3.24 8.31 -13.31
CA ILE A 241 3.44 8.23 -11.87
C ILE A 241 3.43 9.65 -11.29
N SER A 242 2.41 9.97 -10.49
CA SER A 242 2.21 11.29 -9.89
C SER A 242 3.04 11.49 -8.63
N ALA A 243 3.07 10.49 -7.74
CA ALA A 243 3.75 10.55 -6.45
C ALA A 243 4.12 9.16 -5.92
N ILE A 244 5.14 9.10 -5.06
CA ILE A 244 5.57 7.86 -4.39
C ILE A 244 5.70 8.08 -2.87
N ALA A 245 4.95 7.32 -2.08
CA ALA A 245 5.13 7.24 -0.63
C ALA A 245 5.85 5.93 -0.26
N LEU A 246 6.95 6.06 0.49
CA LEU A 246 7.80 4.93 0.88
C LEU A 246 7.69 4.70 2.39
N GLY A 247 7.10 3.57 2.81
CA GLY A 247 7.01 3.20 4.22
C GLY A 247 8.16 2.29 4.63
N GLY A 248 9.01 2.74 5.55
CA GLY A 248 10.21 2.01 5.98
C GLY A 248 11.13 1.55 4.83
N PRO A 249 11.45 2.42 3.84
CA PRO A 249 12.25 2.03 2.69
C PRO A 249 13.61 1.44 3.05
N LEU A 250 14.11 0.51 2.21
CA LEU A 250 15.41 -0.12 2.39
C LEU A 250 16.43 0.27 1.30
N HIS A 251 16.05 1.13 0.35
CA HIS A 251 16.94 1.56 -0.73
C HIS A 251 17.91 2.66 -0.28
N ASN A 252 19.05 2.75 -0.97
CA ASN A 252 20.01 3.83 -0.81
C ASN A 252 19.99 4.70 -2.07
N SER A 253 19.76 6.00 -1.93
CA SER A 253 19.67 6.96 -3.04
C SER A 253 20.93 6.99 -3.90
N ASN A 254 22.09 6.64 -3.35
CA ASN A 254 23.36 6.59 -4.07
C ASN A 254 23.40 5.45 -5.11
N THR A 255 22.58 4.42 -4.97
CA THR A 255 22.53 3.31 -5.93
C THR A 255 21.63 3.60 -7.13
N ILE A 256 20.90 4.71 -7.13
CA ILE A 256 19.97 5.10 -8.19
C ILE A 256 20.77 5.72 -9.35
N THR A 257 20.77 5.08 -10.50
CA THR A 257 21.60 5.48 -11.65
C THR A 257 20.88 6.45 -12.59
N ASN A 258 19.55 6.41 -12.64
CA ASN A 258 18.73 7.25 -13.50
C ASN A 258 18.54 8.64 -12.88
N SER A 259 19.13 9.65 -13.53
CA SER A 259 19.10 11.04 -13.02
C SER A 259 17.71 11.67 -13.05
N ALA A 260 16.87 11.31 -14.04
CA ALA A 260 15.49 11.80 -14.13
C ALA A 260 14.65 11.21 -13.00
N PHE A 261 14.78 9.92 -12.74
CA PHE A 261 14.10 9.27 -11.62
C PHE A 261 14.58 9.79 -10.27
N ARG A 262 15.89 9.97 -10.09
CA ARG A 262 16.46 10.58 -8.87
C ARG A 262 15.88 11.99 -8.63
N LYS A 263 15.74 12.81 -9.67
CA LYS A 263 15.10 14.12 -9.59
C LYS A 263 13.61 14.03 -9.29
N PHE A 264 12.92 13.00 -9.79
CA PHE A 264 11.53 12.75 -9.44
C PHE A 264 11.40 12.43 -7.95
N LEU A 265 12.20 11.50 -7.41
CA LEU A 265 12.15 11.11 -6.00
C LEU A 265 12.35 12.30 -5.07
N SER A 266 13.32 13.17 -5.36
CA SER A 266 13.56 14.34 -4.50
C SER A 266 12.39 15.32 -4.47
N ARG A 267 11.60 15.40 -5.55
CA ARG A 267 10.50 16.37 -5.69
C ARG A 267 9.12 15.79 -5.41
N ARG A 268 8.91 14.49 -5.60
CA ARG A 268 7.60 13.83 -5.64
C ARG A 268 7.56 12.49 -4.94
N ALA A 269 8.57 12.19 -4.12
CA ALA A 269 8.49 11.10 -3.18
C ALA A 269 8.62 11.59 -1.73
N ARG A 270 8.00 10.85 -0.80
CA ARG A 270 8.20 11.02 0.63
C ARG A 270 8.47 9.67 1.27
N ALA A 271 9.40 9.64 2.23
CA ALA A 271 9.65 8.47 3.06
C ALA A 271 9.08 8.66 4.47
N TYR A 272 8.51 7.60 5.02
CA TYR A 272 7.96 7.54 6.37
C TYR A 272 8.70 6.43 7.11
N VAL A 273 9.51 6.81 8.10
CA VAL A 273 10.46 5.90 8.76
C VAL A 273 10.17 5.71 10.23
N ILE A 274 10.76 4.68 10.81
CA ILE A 274 10.70 4.44 12.25
C ILE A 274 11.41 5.58 12.97
N SER A 275 10.76 6.17 13.97
CA SER A 275 11.33 7.24 14.80
C SER A 275 10.53 7.41 16.08
N HIS A 276 11.22 7.81 17.15
CA HIS A 276 10.59 8.21 18.41
C HIS A 276 10.01 9.63 18.36
N LEU A 277 10.27 10.39 17.28
CA LEU A 277 9.71 11.73 17.08
C LEU A 277 8.21 11.66 16.75
N PRO A 278 7.43 12.73 17.04
CA PRO A 278 6.02 12.79 16.66
C PRO A 278 5.80 12.53 15.16
N ALA A 279 4.72 11.85 14.81
CA ALA A 279 4.35 11.56 13.43
C ALA A 279 4.35 12.84 12.56
N GLY A 280 4.91 12.75 11.36
CA GLY A 280 5.03 13.88 10.44
C GLY A 280 6.20 14.84 10.76
N THR A 281 6.97 14.58 11.81
CA THR A 281 8.19 15.37 12.09
C THR A 281 9.24 15.06 11.03
N PRO A 282 9.83 16.07 10.37
CA PRO A 282 10.93 15.86 9.42
C PRO A 282 12.16 15.19 10.03
N ILE A 283 12.79 14.33 9.26
CA ILE A 283 14.02 13.61 9.60
C ILE A 283 14.98 13.71 8.42
N ASP A 284 16.29 13.61 8.68
CA ASP A 284 17.27 13.48 7.59
C ASP A 284 16.92 12.32 6.65
N GLY A 285 16.72 12.69 5.39
CA GLY A 285 16.30 11.82 4.31
C GLY A 285 17.36 11.65 3.23
N ALA A 286 18.59 12.15 3.43
CA ALA A 286 19.66 12.08 2.42
C ALA A 286 19.89 10.64 1.93
N PHE A 287 19.79 9.66 2.83
CA PHE A 287 19.91 8.25 2.50
C PHE A 287 18.86 7.77 1.49
N TYR A 288 17.62 8.27 1.56
CA TYR A 288 16.52 7.84 0.68
C TYR A 288 16.35 8.71 -0.56
N GLY A 289 16.97 9.91 -0.57
CA GLY A 289 16.95 10.81 -1.73
C GLY A 289 15.62 11.56 -1.89
N CYS A 290 14.81 11.62 -0.83
CA CYS A 290 13.53 12.31 -0.78
C CYS A 290 13.23 12.83 0.63
N ASN A 291 12.25 13.72 0.76
CA ASN A 291 11.84 14.22 2.07
C ASN A 291 11.40 13.05 2.96
N THR A 292 11.93 13.00 4.18
CA THR A 292 11.71 11.90 5.11
C THR A 292 11.06 12.43 6.38
N TYR A 293 10.09 11.67 6.89
CA TYR A 293 9.28 12.04 8.05
C TYR A 293 9.17 10.87 9.02
N SER A 294 8.99 11.17 10.30
CA SER A 294 8.58 10.19 11.30
C SER A 294 7.23 9.60 10.90
N SER A 295 7.14 8.27 10.86
CA SER A 295 5.89 7.55 10.60
C SER A 295 4.93 7.53 11.79
N GLY A 296 5.38 7.90 12.99
CA GLY A 296 4.68 7.63 14.25
C GLY A 296 4.85 6.18 14.77
N GLU A 297 5.57 5.34 14.03
CA GLU A 297 6.06 4.05 14.49
C GLU A 297 7.47 4.19 15.07
N ALA A 298 7.68 3.67 16.27
CA ALA A 298 8.90 3.90 17.05
C ALA A 298 9.88 2.73 16.98
N GLU A 299 9.42 1.51 16.65
CA GLU A 299 10.24 0.31 16.78
C GLU A 299 10.06 -0.69 15.65
N ILE A 300 8.85 -0.82 15.08
CA ILE A 300 8.50 -1.97 14.23
C ILE A 300 8.18 -1.55 12.80
N ALA A 301 9.06 -1.87 11.84
CA ALA A 301 8.89 -1.52 10.43
C ALA A 301 7.53 -1.94 9.84
N GLU A 302 7.05 -3.14 10.17
CA GLU A 302 5.78 -3.68 9.65
C GLU A 302 4.57 -2.79 10.03
N CYS A 303 4.66 -2.07 11.15
CA CYS A 303 3.59 -1.21 11.66
C CYS A 303 3.58 0.22 11.07
N VAL A 304 4.58 0.58 10.25
CA VAL A 304 4.69 1.92 9.64
C VAL A 304 3.45 2.26 8.84
N MET A 305 2.97 1.35 7.98
CA MET A 305 1.83 1.61 7.10
C MET A 305 0.57 1.94 7.90
N GLY A 306 0.25 1.17 8.94
CA GLY A 306 -0.95 1.35 9.76
C GLY A 306 -1.02 2.71 10.46
N LYS A 307 0.13 3.36 10.69
CA LYS A 307 0.21 4.68 11.34
C LYS A 307 0.39 5.85 10.38
N SER A 308 1.05 5.62 9.25
CA SER A 308 1.45 6.70 8.34
C SER A 308 0.56 6.86 7.11
N TYR A 309 -0.30 5.88 6.80
CA TYR A 309 -1.17 5.98 5.61
C TYR A 309 -2.01 7.27 5.55
N PRO A 310 -2.54 7.86 6.65
CA PRO A 310 -3.28 9.12 6.55
C PRO A 310 -2.39 10.24 5.98
N MET A 311 -1.16 10.38 6.47
CA MET A 311 -0.20 11.36 5.97
C MET A 311 0.26 11.07 4.54
N MET A 312 0.27 9.80 4.12
CA MET A 312 0.57 9.42 2.73
C MET A 312 -0.56 9.83 1.78
N LEU A 313 -1.82 9.68 2.22
CA LEU A 313 -2.99 10.11 1.46
C LEU A 313 -3.05 11.64 1.36
N ASP A 314 -2.83 12.36 2.47
CA ASP A 314 -2.69 13.82 2.47
C ASP A 314 -1.62 14.29 1.48
N PHE A 315 -0.46 13.65 1.49
CA PHE A 315 0.62 13.95 0.54
C PHE A 315 0.17 13.78 -0.92
N PHE A 316 -0.49 12.67 -1.24
CA PHE A 316 -0.95 12.47 -2.60
C PHE A 316 -2.03 13.47 -3.02
N ASP A 317 -2.88 13.89 -2.10
CA ASP A 317 -3.88 14.93 -2.36
C ASP A 317 -3.22 16.30 -2.59
N GLU A 318 -2.17 16.64 -1.86
CA GLU A 318 -1.36 17.85 -2.15
C GLU A 318 -0.81 17.82 -3.58
N VAL A 319 -0.32 16.65 -4.04
CA VAL A 319 0.19 16.47 -5.40
C VAL A 319 -0.93 16.59 -6.43
N ALA A 320 -2.08 15.97 -6.17
CA ALA A 320 -3.25 16.00 -7.04
C ALA A 320 -3.87 17.40 -7.15
N MET A 321 -3.79 18.22 -6.10
CA MET A 321 -4.26 19.62 -6.11
C MET A 321 -3.36 20.55 -6.96
N ASN A 322 -2.09 20.19 -7.18
CA ASN A 322 -1.17 20.96 -8.04
C ASN A 322 -0.31 20.05 -8.93
N PRO A 323 -0.90 19.32 -9.90
CA PRO A 323 -0.22 18.24 -10.61
C PRO A 323 1.02 18.67 -11.39
N GLU A 324 1.06 19.89 -11.92
CA GLU A 324 2.20 20.40 -12.70
C GLU A 324 3.20 21.17 -11.83
N GLY A 325 2.72 21.94 -10.84
CA GLY A 325 3.54 22.82 -10.03
C GLY A 325 4.07 22.20 -8.74
N TYR A 326 3.57 21.04 -8.32
CA TYR A 326 4.00 20.42 -7.07
C TYR A 326 5.48 20.04 -7.10
N ALA A 327 6.16 20.44 -6.04
CA ALA A 327 7.45 19.90 -5.61
C ALA A 327 7.43 19.86 -4.08
N ASN A 328 8.10 18.85 -3.52
CA ASN A 328 8.33 18.75 -2.09
C ASN A 328 8.85 20.07 -1.53
N PRO A 329 8.36 20.50 -0.36
CA PRO A 329 8.86 21.69 0.30
C PRO A 329 10.32 21.48 0.71
N GLU A 330 11.09 22.56 0.78
CA GLU A 330 12.37 22.55 1.47
C GLU A 330 12.11 22.36 2.97
N VAL A 331 12.83 21.41 3.58
CA VAL A 331 12.65 21.07 4.98
C VAL A 331 13.94 21.31 5.73
N LEU A 332 13.87 22.16 6.76
CA LEU A 332 14.99 22.40 7.67
C LEU A 332 14.95 21.33 8.76
N ILE A 333 16.01 20.53 8.82
CA ILE A 333 16.21 19.55 9.89
C ILE A 333 17.07 20.22 10.94
N PHE A 334 16.52 20.43 12.12
CA PHE A 334 17.28 20.92 13.26
C PHE A 334 17.89 19.72 13.98
N GLU A 335 19.21 19.58 13.92
CA GLU A 335 19.92 18.63 14.78
C GLU A 335 19.85 19.18 16.21
N ASN A 336 19.33 18.38 17.15
CA ASN A 336 19.42 18.73 18.56
C ASN A 336 20.87 18.48 18.99
N GLU A 337 21.65 19.55 19.17
CA GLU A 337 23.06 19.51 19.63
C GLU A 337 23.26 18.99 21.07
N ASN A 338 22.37 18.18 21.64
CA ASN A 338 22.47 17.77 23.05
C ASN A 338 22.14 16.29 23.28
N GLU A 339 23.08 15.40 22.94
CA GLU A 339 23.30 14.14 23.66
C GLU A 339 24.83 13.88 23.72
N GLU A 340 25.51 14.60 24.61
CA GLU A 340 26.81 14.19 25.18
C GLU A 340 26.61 13.32 26.43
#